data_AF-A0A970EG57-F1
#
_entry.id   AF-A0A970EG57-F1
#
_cell.length_a   1.000
_cell.length_b   1.000
_cell.length_c   1.000
_cell.angle_alpha   90.00
_cell.angle_beta   90.00
_cell.angle_gamma   90.00
#
_symmetry.space_group_name_H-M   'P 1'
#
loop_
_entity.id
_entity.type
_entity.pdbx_description
1 polymer ?
#
loop_
_entity_poly.entity_id
_entity_poly.type
_entity_poly.pdbx_seq_one_letter_code
_entity_poly.pdbx_strand_id
1 'polypeptide(L)'
;MYFSDNFYLKEEDVIYILSNDLCKIDLKQNEMIKVKVPYSCHKLYFENNKLYLPCSGNDIILVFDKDLTRIDTLFPGIDFFDISFGNDGYLYLAYEYGIFSYDLGKNEVYKKTGLGFEFTEIIKDPKSNVFYLHDDYYSAPLTKITYDNGEIIDIHSFGNMYHGIHYFLDGRIIDYYGNLYELGNNTLSFLSGPPFYSRTSYIENNSLYTLYDEFIYEYDLDTFKLKSIMEISYGYYNEGEVDLYKKMAMLCYYALTG
;
A
#
# COMPACT_ATOMS: atom_id res chain seq x y z
N MET A 1 -0.12 16.13 -6.85
CA MET A 1 -0.25 14.68 -7.03
C MET A 1 0.53 14.07 -5.88
N TYR A 2 -0.17 13.70 -4.82
CA TYR A 2 0.39 13.00 -3.65
C TYR A 2 0.09 11.52 -3.89
N PHE A 3 1.10 10.66 -3.77
CA PHE A 3 0.98 9.23 -4.02
C PHE A 3 1.03 8.51 -2.67
N SER A 4 0.29 7.41 -2.46
CA SER A 4 0.67 6.47 -1.40
C SER A 4 2.02 5.87 -1.71
N ASP A 5 2.92 6.09 -0.77
CA ASP A 5 4.32 5.71 -0.83
C ASP A 5 4.52 4.26 -0.37
N ASN A 6 3.89 3.28 -1.03
CA ASN A 6 4.24 1.85 -0.84
C ASN A 6 5.55 1.53 -1.56
N PHE A 7 6.63 2.18 -1.10
CA PHE A 7 7.98 2.03 -1.61
C PHE A 7 8.76 0.93 -0.89
N TYR A 8 8.17 0.23 0.08
CA TYR A 8 8.85 -0.86 0.75
C TYR A 8 7.89 -1.94 1.22
N LEU A 9 8.44 -3.14 1.43
CA LEU A 9 7.76 -4.25 2.09
C LEU A 9 8.78 -5.10 2.85
N LYS A 10 8.33 -5.69 3.96
CA LYS A 10 9.12 -6.61 4.80
C LYS A 10 8.57 -8.02 4.63
N GLU A 11 9.45 -8.95 4.28
CA GLU A 11 9.17 -10.38 4.22
C GLU A 11 10.22 -11.10 5.06
N GLU A 12 9.79 -11.66 6.20
CA GLU A 12 10.69 -12.28 7.19
C GLU A 12 11.84 -11.33 7.59
N ASP A 13 13.09 -11.72 7.31
CA ASP A 13 14.32 -10.96 7.59
C ASP A 13 14.80 -10.13 6.38
N VAL A 14 13.93 -9.91 5.40
CA VAL A 14 14.26 -9.20 4.17
C VAL A 14 13.36 -7.98 4.00
N ILE A 15 13.96 -6.89 3.56
CA ILE A 15 13.23 -5.69 3.18
C ILE A 15 13.50 -5.39 1.72
N TYR A 16 12.44 -5.11 0.97
CA TYR A 16 12.54 -4.57 -0.38
C TYR A 16 12.21 -3.10 -0.37
N ILE A 17 12.95 -2.32 -1.14
CA ILE A 17 12.73 -0.88 -1.27
C ILE A 17 12.76 -0.49 -2.75
N LEU A 18 11.76 0.26 -3.18
CA LEU A 18 11.64 0.84 -4.51
C LEU A 18 11.84 2.35 -4.41
N SER A 19 12.81 2.88 -5.15
CA SER A 19 12.99 4.33 -5.33
C SER A 19 13.22 4.60 -6.82
N ASN A 20 14.45 4.92 -7.21
CA ASN A 20 14.89 4.88 -8.61
C ASN A 20 15.33 3.47 -9.03
N ASP A 21 15.69 2.65 -8.05
CA ASP A 21 16.17 1.28 -8.21
C ASP A 21 15.40 0.38 -7.25
N LEU A 22 15.42 -0.92 -7.51
CA LEU A 22 14.88 -1.93 -6.62
C LEU A 22 16.01 -2.48 -5.75
N CYS A 23 15.87 -2.32 -4.44
CA CYS A 23 16.83 -2.75 -3.44
C CYS A 23 16.24 -3.90 -2.61
N LYS A 24 17.10 -4.82 -2.20
CA LYS A 24 16.85 -5.87 -1.23
C LYS A 24 17.87 -5.73 -0.11
N ILE A 25 17.41 -5.71 1.13
CA ILE A 25 18.25 -5.65 2.33
C ILE A 25 18.00 -6.93 3.12
N ASP A 26 19.06 -7.72 3.32
CA ASP A 26 19.05 -8.88 4.23
C ASP A 26 19.45 -8.39 5.63
N LEU A 27 18.52 -8.48 6.57
CA LEU A 27 18.69 -7.98 7.93
C LEU A 27 19.64 -8.85 8.78
N LYS A 28 19.73 -10.15 8.46
CA LYS A 28 20.59 -11.10 9.19
C LYS A 28 22.04 -10.96 8.76
N GLN A 29 22.26 -10.78 7.46
CA GLN A 29 23.60 -10.69 6.87
C GLN A 29 24.10 -9.24 6.81
N ASN A 30 23.20 -8.26 6.99
CA ASN A 30 23.48 -6.85 6.79
C ASN A 30 24.03 -6.57 5.39
N GLU A 31 23.46 -7.23 4.38
CA GLU A 31 23.83 -7.11 2.98
C GLU A 31 22.73 -6.40 2.18
N MET A 32 23.14 -5.60 1.20
CA MET A 32 22.23 -4.91 0.28
C MET A 32 22.53 -5.31 -1.16
N ILE A 33 21.51 -5.76 -1.87
CA ILE A 33 21.54 -6.03 -3.31
C ILE A 33 20.66 -4.98 -3.99
N LYS A 34 21.12 -4.49 -5.14
CA LYS A 34 20.46 -3.42 -5.87
C LYS A 34 20.42 -3.72 -7.36
N VAL A 35 19.26 -3.56 -7.98
CA VAL A 35 19.06 -3.71 -9.42
C VAL A 35 18.41 -2.46 -10.01
N LYS A 36 18.84 -2.11 -11.22
CA LYS A 36 18.24 -0.99 -11.95
C LYS A 36 16.85 -1.36 -12.46
N VAL A 37 15.90 -0.47 -12.26
CA VAL A 37 14.55 -0.58 -12.82
C VAL A 37 14.50 0.27 -14.10
N PRO A 38 14.13 -0.30 -15.26
CA PRO A 38 14.19 0.41 -16.54
C PRO A 38 13.09 1.47 -16.73
N TYR A 39 12.09 1.51 -15.83
CA TYR A 39 10.94 2.40 -15.90
C TYR A 39 10.70 3.04 -14.53
N SER A 40 10.01 4.19 -14.53
CA SER A 40 9.48 4.78 -13.29
C SER A 40 8.34 3.91 -12.79
N CYS A 41 8.48 3.38 -11.57
CA CYS A 41 7.46 2.58 -10.92
C CYS A 41 7.28 3.16 -9.51
N HIS A 42 6.03 3.37 -9.10
CA HIS A 42 5.72 4.19 -7.91
C HIS A 42 5.26 3.37 -6.72
N LYS A 43 5.01 2.07 -6.91
CA LYS A 43 4.56 1.15 -5.85
C LYS A 43 5.22 -0.20 -6.00
N LEU A 44 5.31 -0.92 -4.89
CA LEU A 44 5.87 -2.26 -4.81
C LEU A 44 4.89 -3.19 -4.12
N TYR A 45 4.61 -4.35 -4.73
CA TYR A 45 3.75 -5.37 -4.17
C TYR A 45 4.49 -6.68 -4.07
N PHE A 46 4.19 -7.46 -3.04
CA PHE A 46 4.64 -8.84 -2.91
C PHE A 46 3.44 -9.77 -2.83
N GLU A 47 3.38 -10.73 -3.76
CA GLU A 47 2.30 -11.71 -3.83
C GLU A 47 2.85 -12.99 -4.43
N ASN A 48 2.46 -14.15 -3.90
CA ASN A 48 2.90 -15.46 -4.40
C ASN A 48 4.43 -15.58 -4.61
N ASN A 49 5.23 -15.10 -3.64
CA ASN A 49 6.69 -15.10 -3.67
C ASN A 49 7.32 -14.30 -4.83
N LYS A 50 6.62 -13.30 -5.35
CA LYS A 50 7.08 -12.43 -6.43
C LYS A 50 6.87 -10.96 -6.08
N LEU A 51 7.76 -10.13 -6.58
CA LEU A 51 7.65 -8.68 -6.51
C LEU A 51 7.01 -8.16 -7.81
N TYR A 52 6.02 -7.31 -7.67
CA TYR A 52 5.35 -6.65 -8.79
C TYR A 52 5.55 -5.14 -8.68
N LEU A 53 6.09 -4.57 -9.74
CA LEU A 53 6.40 -3.15 -9.85
C LEU A 53 5.52 -2.59 -10.97
N PRO A 54 4.40 -1.93 -10.64
CA PRO A 54 3.54 -1.31 -11.63
C PRO A 54 4.21 -0.03 -12.14
N CYS A 55 4.38 0.04 -13.45
CA CYS A 55 5.04 1.17 -14.11
C CYS A 55 4.01 1.83 -15.03
N SER A 56 3.03 2.47 -14.38
CA SER A 56 1.79 3.03 -14.95
C SER A 56 1.99 3.81 -16.25
N GLY A 57 2.93 4.76 -16.28
CA GLY A 57 3.23 5.56 -17.48
C GLY A 57 3.81 4.78 -18.67
N ASN A 58 3.91 3.46 -18.57
CA ASN A 58 4.35 2.55 -19.62
C ASN A 58 3.36 1.37 -19.83
N ASP A 59 2.20 1.37 -19.18
CA ASP A 59 1.16 0.34 -19.28
C ASP A 59 1.64 -1.10 -19.02
N ILE A 60 2.66 -1.26 -18.16
CA ILE A 60 3.30 -2.56 -17.85
C ILE A 60 3.49 -2.77 -16.35
N ILE A 61 3.60 -4.05 -15.97
CA ILE A 61 4.02 -4.45 -14.63
C ILE A 61 5.26 -5.32 -14.77
N LEU A 62 6.36 -4.89 -14.14
CA LEU A 62 7.57 -5.71 -14.07
C LEU A 62 7.43 -6.72 -12.94
N VAL A 63 7.84 -7.96 -13.19
CA VAL A 63 7.79 -9.04 -12.20
C VAL A 63 9.20 -9.51 -11.90
N PHE A 64 9.56 -9.48 -10.62
CA PHE A 64 10.83 -9.97 -10.12
C PHE A 64 10.62 -11.12 -9.14
N ASP A 65 11.60 -12.02 -9.07
CA ASP A 65 11.69 -12.95 -7.94
C ASP A 65 12.24 -12.24 -6.69
N LYS A 66 12.26 -12.98 -5.57
CA LYS A 66 12.80 -12.51 -4.29
C LYS A 66 14.30 -12.19 -4.30
N ASP A 67 15.02 -12.58 -5.34
CA ASP A 67 16.46 -12.36 -5.49
C ASP A 67 16.74 -11.24 -6.51
N LEU A 68 15.71 -10.46 -6.84
CA LEU A 68 15.74 -9.32 -7.76
C LEU A 68 16.09 -9.69 -9.21
N THR A 69 15.87 -10.95 -9.61
CA THR A 69 15.91 -11.34 -11.01
C THR A 69 14.56 -11.02 -11.65
N ARG A 70 14.56 -10.25 -12.76
CA ARG A 70 13.35 -10.04 -13.55
C ARG A 70 12.95 -11.36 -14.21
N ILE A 71 11.78 -11.87 -13.86
CA ILE A 71 11.26 -13.15 -14.35
C ILE A 71 10.14 -12.99 -15.37
N ASP A 72 9.46 -11.85 -15.40
CA ASP A 72 8.35 -11.63 -16.34
C ASP A 72 8.04 -10.14 -16.56
N THR A 73 7.11 -9.86 -17.47
CA THR A 73 6.47 -8.55 -17.68
C THR A 73 5.04 -8.74 -18.15
N LEU A 74 4.11 -8.19 -17.37
CA LEU A 74 2.71 -8.18 -17.73
C LEU A 74 2.41 -6.95 -18.57
N PHE A 75 1.57 -7.12 -19.59
CA PHE A 75 1.16 -6.07 -20.52
C PHE A 75 -0.35 -5.85 -20.44
N PRO A 76 -0.85 -5.14 -19.41
CA PRO A 76 -2.24 -4.68 -19.37
C PRO A 76 -2.68 -3.94 -20.64
N GLY A 77 -1.79 -3.15 -21.26
CA GLY A 77 -2.09 -2.37 -22.46
C GLY A 77 -3.12 -1.25 -22.22
N ILE A 78 -3.28 -0.85 -20.96
CA ILE A 78 -4.19 0.17 -20.47
C ILE A 78 -3.45 0.93 -19.37
N ASP A 79 -3.60 2.25 -19.34
CA ASP A 79 -3.06 3.08 -18.26
C ASP A 79 -3.81 2.80 -16.95
N PHE A 80 -3.05 2.66 -15.87
CA PHE A 80 -3.55 2.34 -14.53
C PHE A 80 -2.71 3.09 -13.51
N PHE A 81 -3.26 3.45 -12.35
CA PHE A 81 -2.49 4.14 -11.30
C PHE A 81 -2.26 3.28 -10.06
N ASP A 82 -2.98 2.16 -9.92
CA ASP A 82 -2.85 1.27 -8.78
C ASP A 82 -3.19 -0.18 -9.15
N ILE A 83 -2.69 -1.14 -8.37
CA ILE A 83 -3.01 -2.56 -8.53
C ILE A 83 -3.34 -3.21 -7.19
N SER A 84 -4.11 -4.30 -7.23
CA SER A 84 -4.38 -5.14 -6.07
C SER A 84 -4.67 -6.58 -6.46
N PHE A 85 -4.11 -7.54 -5.72
CA PHE A 85 -4.32 -8.96 -5.99
C PHE A 85 -5.61 -9.44 -5.35
N GLY A 86 -6.57 -9.89 -6.16
CA GLY A 86 -7.80 -10.49 -5.67
C GLY A 86 -7.57 -11.83 -4.98
N ASN A 87 -8.41 -12.14 -4.00
CA ASN A 87 -8.45 -13.45 -3.35
C ASN A 87 -9.00 -14.56 -4.27
N ASP A 88 -9.55 -14.18 -5.43
CA ASP A 88 -10.03 -15.06 -6.49
C ASP A 88 -8.97 -15.38 -7.55
N GLY A 89 -7.72 -14.93 -7.35
CA GLY A 89 -6.58 -15.19 -8.24
C GLY A 89 -6.45 -14.23 -9.42
N TYR A 90 -7.32 -13.22 -9.53
CA TYR A 90 -7.20 -12.17 -10.53
C TYR A 90 -6.38 -10.99 -10.01
N LEU A 91 -5.67 -10.32 -10.91
CA LEU A 91 -5.07 -9.02 -10.61
C LEU A 91 -6.08 -7.94 -10.99
N TYR A 92 -6.36 -7.02 -10.06
CA TYR A 92 -7.23 -5.88 -10.29
C TYR A 92 -6.40 -4.62 -10.44
N LEU A 93 -6.72 -3.81 -11.44
CA LEU A 93 -5.97 -2.61 -11.77
C LEU A 93 -6.93 -1.43 -11.82
N ALA A 94 -6.56 -0.38 -11.10
CA ALA A 94 -7.29 0.87 -11.03
C ALA A 94 -6.98 1.73 -12.23
N TYR A 95 -8.00 2.20 -12.93
CA TYR A 95 -7.87 3.17 -14.02
C TYR A 95 -8.86 4.31 -13.83
N GLU A 96 -8.75 5.32 -14.69
CA GLU A 96 -9.63 6.48 -14.69
C GLU A 96 -11.11 6.05 -14.69
N TYR A 97 -11.81 6.30 -13.57
CA TYR A 97 -13.22 5.95 -13.34
C TYR A 97 -13.57 4.45 -13.33
N GLY A 98 -12.64 3.54 -13.09
CA GLY A 98 -13.01 2.13 -12.94
C GLY A 98 -11.90 1.15 -12.59
N ILE A 99 -12.26 -0.14 -12.62
CA ILE A 99 -11.34 -1.25 -12.38
C ILE A 99 -11.38 -2.21 -13.56
N PHE A 100 -10.22 -2.73 -13.95
CA PHE A 100 -10.15 -3.91 -14.79
C PHE A 100 -9.55 -5.08 -14.02
N SER A 101 -10.06 -6.28 -14.30
CA SER A 101 -9.48 -7.53 -13.84
C SER A 101 -8.61 -8.13 -14.94
N TYR A 102 -7.50 -8.72 -14.53
CA TYR A 102 -6.47 -9.29 -15.39
C TYR A 102 -6.25 -10.74 -14.99
N ASP A 103 -6.40 -11.63 -15.95
CA ASP A 103 -6.17 -13.06 -15.78
C ASP A 103 -4.66 -13.33 -15.89
N LEU A 104 -4.01 -13.54 -14.74
CA LEU A 104 -2.58 -13.82 -14.67
C LEU A 104 -2.19 -15.12 -15.40
N GLY A 105 -3.10 -16.10 -15.48
CA GLY A 105 -2.85 -17.38 -16.14
C GLY A 105 -2.87 -17.27 -17.66
N LYS A 106 -3.64 -16.33 -18.21
CA LYS A 106 -3.73 -16.07 -19.66
C LYS A 106 -2.95 -14.84 -20.11
N ASN A 107 -2.48 -14.02 -19.17
CA ASN A 107 -1.79 -12.77 -19.44
C ASN A 107 -2.63 -11.81 -20.31
N GLU A 108 -3.91 -11.66 -19.96
CA GLU A 108 -4.85 -10.80 -20.68
C GLU A 108 -5.83 -10.09 -19.73
N VAL A 109 -6.35 -8.94 -20.18
CA VAL A 109 -7.46 -8.27 -19.52
C VAL A 109 -8.70 -9.15 -19.64
N TYR A 110 -9.29 -9.49 -18.50
CA TYR A 110 -10.49 -10.32 -18.43
C TYR A 110 -11.77 -9.48 -18.55
N LYS A 111 -11.91 -8.45 -17.69
CA LYS A 111 -13.12 -7.62 -17.66
C LYS A 111 -12.78 -6.18 -17.29
N LYS A 112 -13.51 -5.23 -17.87
CA LYS A 112 -13.46 -3.81 -17.53
C LYS A 112 -14.79 -3.40 -16.89
N THR A 113 -14.74 -2.76 -15.73
CA THR A 113 -15.90 -2.28 -14.98
C THR A 113 -15.77 -0.80 -14.72
N GLY A 114 -16.69 0.00 -15.27
CA GLY A 114 -16.80 1.42 -14.95
C GLY A 114 -17.47 1.62 -13.59
N LEU A 115 -16.87 2.46 -12.75
CA LEU A 115 -17.38 2.82 -11.43
C LEU A 115 -18.00 4.22 -11.41
N GLY A 116 -17.60 5.10 -12.34
CA GLY A 116 -18.21 6.42 -12.51
C GLY A 116 -17.75 7.49 -11.51
N PHE A 117 -16.69 7.23 -10.75
CA PHE A 117 -16.04 8.17 -9.85
C PHE A 117 -14.51 7.94 -9.85
N GLU A 118 -13.74 8.97 -9.52
CA GLU A 118 -12.29 8.88 -9.38
C GLU A 118 -11.93 8.29 -8.03
N PHE A 119 -10.83 7.56 -7.98
CA PHE A 119 -10.26 7.05 -6.76
C PHE A 119 -8.77 6.94 -6.99
N THR A 120 -8.00 6.83 -5.92
CA THR A 120 -6.53 6.86 -6.00
C THR A 120 -5.92 5.52 -5.64
N GLU A 121 -6.65 4.69 -4.90
CA GLU A 121 -6.12 3.46 -4.33
C GLU A 121 -7.16 2.35 -4.21
N ILE A 122 -6.69 1.10 -4.37
CA ILE A 122 -7.41 -0.13 -4.13
C ILE A 122 -6.82 -0.81 -2.90
N ILE A 123 -7.60 -0.86 -1.83
CA ILE A 123 -7.18 -1.51 -0.60
C ILE A 123 -7.93 -2.81 -0.43
N LYS A 124 -7.17 -3.90 -0.35
CA LYS A 124 -7.68 -5.26 -0.23
C LYS A 124 -8.06 -5.59 1.21
N ASP A 125 -9.22 -6.20 1.39
CA ASP A 125 -9.49 -7.01 2.58
C ASP A 125 -8.72 -8.34 2.46
N PRO A 126 -7.77 -8.65 3.35
CA PRO A 126 -7.01 -9.90 3.28
C PRO A 126 -7.87 -11.15 3.49
N LYS A 127 -9.07 -11.03 4.07
CA LYS A 127 -9.91 -12.17 4.48
C LYS A 127 -11.10 -12.43 3.56
N SER A 128 -11.45 -11.50 2.68
CA SER A 128 -12.66 -11.59 1.86
C SER A 128 -12.45 -11.04 0.45
N ASN A 129 -13.35 -11.37 -0.49
CA ASN A 129 -13.28 -10.83 -1.85
C ASN A 129 -13.82 -9.39 -1.89
N VAL A 130 -13.17 -8.50 -1.16
CA VAL A 130 -13.56 -7.10 -0.99
C VAL A 130 -12.38 -6.18 -1.23
N PHE A 131 -12.63 -5.11 -1.96
CA PHE A 131 -11.79 -3.93 -2.00
C PHE A 131 -12.50 -2.74 -1.34
N TYR A 132 -11.69 -1.83 -0.79
CA TYR A 132 -12.11 -0.53 -0.34
C TYR A 132 -11.41 0.53 -1.19
N LEU A 133 -12.21 1.44 -1.73
CA LEU A 133 -11.76 2.58 -2.53
C LEU A 133 -12.13 3.87 -1.82
N HIS A 134 -11.29 4.88 -1.98
CA HIS A 134 -11.61 6.23 -1.56
C HIS A 134 -11.09 7.22 -2.61
N ASP A 135 -11.81 8.31 -2.76
CA ASP A 135 -11.45 9.40 -3.64
C ASP A 135 -10.63 10.44 -2.87
N ASP A 136 -9.50 10.89 -3.40
CA ASP A 136 -8.61 11.84 -2.71
C ASP A 136 -9.22 13.24 -2.53
N TYR A 137 -10.40 13.51 -3.11
CA TYR A 137 -11.14 14.72 -2.80
C TYR A 137 -11.57 14.76 -1.32
N TYR A 138 -11.35 15.91 -0.67
CA TYR A 138 -11.76 16.16 0.72
C TYR A 138 -13.22 15.76 0.95
N SER A 139 -13.47 14.87 1.92
CA SER A 139 -14.80 14.38 2.27
C SER A 139 -15.48 13.53 1.19
N ALA A 140 -14.82 12.46 0.74
CA ALA A 140 -15.39 11.50 -0.21
C ALA A 140 -15.97 10.25 0.47
N PRO A 141 -16.95 9.56 -0.15
CA PRO A 141 -17.45 8.30 0.35
C PRO A 141 -16.38 7.22 0.28
N LEU A 142 -16.25 6.44 1.35
CA LEU A 142 -15.57 5.16 1.27
C LEU A 142 -16.44 4.19 0.48
N THR A 143 -15.91 3.57 -0.57
CA THR A 143 -16.65 2.60 -1.39
C THR A 143 -16.10 1.19 -1.21
N LYS A 144 -16.97 0.28 -0.77
CA LYS A 144 -16.75 -1.16 -0.78
C LYS A 144 -17.08 -1.72 -2.15
N ILE A 145 -16.20 -2.54 -2.68
CA ILE A 145 -16.39 -3.32 -3.89
C ILE A 145 -16.29 -4.79 -3.51
N THR A 146 -17.33 -5.57 -3.79
CA THR A 146 -17.27 -7.03 -3.69
C THR A 146 -17.02 -7.60 -5.07
N TYR A 147 -16.12 -8.58 -5.16
CA TYR A 147 -15.75 -9.22 -6.40
C TYR A 147 -15.82 -10.75 -6.31
N ASP A 148 -15.92 -11.41 -7.45
CA ASP A 148 -15.81 -12.86 -7.57
C ASP A 148 -15.39 -13.25 -8.99
N ASN A 149 -14.43 -14.16 -9.10
CA ASN A 149 -13.92 -14.69 -10.37
C ASN A 149 -13.62 -13.62 -11.43
N GLY A 150 -12.92 -12.56 -11.03
CA GLY A 150 -12.54 -11.45 -11.91
C GLY A 150 -13.67 -10.47 -12.22
N GLU A 151 -14.83 -10.59 -11.57
CA GLU A 151 -15.97 -9.71 -11.79
C GLU A 151 -16.32 -8.89 -10.55
N ILE A 152 -16.68 -7.62 -10.74
CA ILE A 152 -17.32 -6.82 -9.70
C ILE A 152 -18.79 -7.22 -9.60
N ILE A 153 -19.21 -7.69 -8.42
CA ILE A 153 -20.57 -8.22 -8.18
C ILE A 153 -21.44 -7.31 -7.33
N ASP A 154 -20.83 -6.46 -6.51
CA ASP A 154 -21.54 -5.50 -5.67
C ASP A 154 -20.68 -4.25 -5.41
N ILE A 155 -21.34 -3.10 -5.32
CA ILE A 155 -20.71 -1.82 -5.02
C ILE A 155 -21.56 -1.14 -3.94
N HIS A 156 -20.95 -0.85 -2.80
CA HIS A 156 -21.61 -0.23 -1.67
C HIS A 156 -20.79 0.94 -1.16
N SER A 157 -21.37 2.15 -1.16
CA SER A 157 -20.72 3.32 -0.57
C SER A 157 -21.17 3.51 0.87
N PHE A 158 -20.20 3.70 1.75
CA PHE A 158 -20.41 4.15 3.13
C PHE A 158 -20.50 5.68 3.19
N GLY A 159 -20.59 6.20 4.42
CA GLY A 159 -20.44 7.64 4.66
C GLY A 159 -19.07 8.18 4.28
N ASN A 160 -18.91 9.50 4.39
CA ASN A 160 -17.70 10.17 3.97
C ASN A 160 -16.55 9.98 4.96
N MET A 161 -15.35 9.74 4.44
CA MET A 161 -14.09 9.88 5.17
C MET A 161 -13.47 11.25 4.86
N TYR A 162 -12.65 11.77 5.77
CA TYR A 162 -12.05 13.09 5.55
C TYR A 162 -10.94 13.04 4.50
N HIS A 163 -10.18 11.95 4.45
CA HIS A 163 -8.98 11.80 3.64
C HIS A 163 -8.84 10.38 3.07
N GLY A 164 -7.92 10.22 2.11
CA GLY A 164 -7.54 8.93 1.51
C GLY A 164 -7.20 7.87 2.55
N ILE A 165 -7.43 6.61 2.17
CA ILE A 165 -7.18 5.48 3.04
C ILE A 165 -5.68 5.17 3.05
N HIS A 166 -5.13 4.96 4.24
CA HIS A 166 -3.74 4.56 4.43
C HIS A 166 -3.60 3.08 4.79
N TYR A 167 -4.51 2.54 5.60
CA TYR A 167 -4.42 1.15 6.07
C TYR A 167 -5.79 0.51 6.35
N PHE A 168 -5.90 -0.80 6.10
CA PHE A 168 -7.04 -1.63 6.50
C PHE A 168 -6.60 -2.69 7.53
N LEU A 169 -7.30 -2.75 8.67
CA LEU A 169 -7.03 -3.67 9.75
C LEU A 169 -8.33 -4.23 10.30
N ASP A 170 -8.69 -5.46 9.91
CA ASP A 170 -9.78 -6.24 10.53
C ASP A 170 -11.09 -5.45 10.72
N GLY A 171 -11.57 -4.82 9.63
CA GLY A 171 -12.79 -4.02 9.65
C GLY A 171 -12.61 -2.59 10.16
N ARG A 172 -11.37 -2.18 10.45
CA ARG A 172 -11.00 -0.80 10.74
C ARG A 172 -10.18 -0.21 9.61
N ILE A 173 -10.29 1.10 9.45
CA ILE A 173 -9.59 1.87 8.44
C ILE A 173 -8.85 3.01 9.11
N ILE A 174 -7.60 3.23 8.73
CA ILE A 174 -6.80 4.39 9.12
C ILE A 174 -6.63 5.25 7.87
N ASP A 175 -6.98 6.53 7.96
CA ASP A 175 -6.74 7.49 6.89
C ASP A 175 -5.33 8.11 6.96
N TYR A 176 -4.96 8.88 5.94
CA TYR A 176 -3.65 9.56 5.87
C TYR A 176 -3.32 10.51 7.04
N TYR A 177 -4.32 10.95 7.79
CA TYR A 177 -4.18 11.85 8.93
C TYR A 177 -4.30 11.10 10.26
N GLY A 178 -4.20 9.76 10.23
CA GLY A 178 -4.26 8.92 11.42
C GLY A 178 -5.66 8.82 12.01
N ASN A 179 -6.71 9.26 11.32
CA ASN A 179 -8.06 9.07 11.79
C ASN A 179 -8.45 7.60 11.67
N LEU A 180 -8.96 7.05 12.76
CA LEU A 180 -9.46 5.69 12.81
C LEU A 180 -10.96 5.66 12.58
N TYR A 181 -11.35 4.81 11.64
CA TYR A 181 -12.73 4.48 11.34
C TYR A 181 -12.98 3.00 11.58
N GLU A 182 -14.21 2.69 11.98
CA GLU A 182 -14.71 1.32 12.09
C GLU A 182 -15.84 1.10 11.10
N LEU A 183 -15.77 -0.05 10.42
CA LEU A 183 -16.79 -0.51 9.51
C LEU A 183 -17.83 -1.32 10.27
N GLY A 184 -19.03 -0.77 10.33
CA GLY A 184 -20.23 -1.48 10.76
C GLY A 184 -20.97 -2.09 9.57
N ASN A 185 -22.16 -2.63 9.87
CA ASN A 185 -23.06 -3.14 8.83
C ASN A 185 -23.63 -1.97 8.01
N ASN A 186 -22.95 -1.63 6.92
CA ASN A 186 -23.25 -0.49 6.03
C ASN A 186 -23.05 0.89 6.68
N THR A 187 -22.26 0.98 7.74
CA THR A 187 -21.94 2.24 8.41
C THR A 187 -20.45 2.42 8.54
N LEU A 188 -20.02 3.67 8.49
CA LEU A 188 -18.66 4.06 8.84
C LEU A 188 -18.73 4.94 10.08
N SER A 189 -18.03 4.55 11.15
CA SER A 189 -17.99 5.29 12.40
C SER A 189 -16.59 5.78 12.69
N PHE A 190 -16.44 7.09 12.89
CA PHE A 190 -15.18 7.65 13.39
C PHE A 190 -15.03 7.27 14.87
N LEU A 191 -13.91 6.64 15.22
CA LEU A 191 -13.64 6.21 16.59
C LEU A 191 -12.81 7.24 17.34
N SER A 192 -11.65 7.57 16.80
CA SER A 192 -10.68 8.52 17.36
C SER A 192 -9.61 8.81 16.31
N GLY A 193 -8.86 9.89 16.51
CA GLY A 193 -7.70 10.19 15.66
C GLY A 193 -6.61 10.78 16.54
N PRO A 194 -5.47 10.10 16.74
CA PRO A 194 -4.27 10.80 17.17
C PRO A 194 -3.87 11.84 16.11
N PRO A 195 -3.35 13.02 16.49
CA PRO A 195 -2.94 14.04 15.54
C PRO A 195 -1.58 13.67 14.95
N PHE A 196 -1.53 12.77 13.97
CA PHE A 196 -0.31 12.58 13.21
C PHE A 196 -0.59 12.50 11.72
N TYR A 197 0.26 13.17 10.94
CA TYR A 197 0.27 13.05 9.50
C TYR A 197 1.29 11.96 9.17
N SER A 198 0.86 10.73 8.89
CA SER A 198 1.82 9.69 8.57
C SER A 198 1.92 9.48 7.09
N ARG A 199 3.15 9.55 6.57
CA ARG A 199 3.45 9.12 5.20
C ARG A 199 3.64 7.61 5.11
N THR A 200 3.86 6.95 6.23
CA THR A 200 4.15 5.51 6.26
C THR A 200 3.84 4.90 7.60
N SER A 201 3.20 3.72 7.58
CA SER A 201 2.84 3.01 8.80
C SER A 201 3.15 1.54 8.71
N TYR A 202 3.32 0.92 9.87
CA TYR A 202 3.65 -0.48 10.00
C TYR A 202 2.95 -1.05 11.23
N ILE A 203 2.50 -2.30 11.15
CA ILE A 203 1.81 -2.99 12.23
C ILE A 203 2.58 -4.24 12.61
N GLU A 204 2.88 -4.37 13.90
CA GLU A 204 3.53 -5.55 14.47
C GLU A 204 3.16 -5.68 15.94
N ASN A 205 2.96 -6.92 16.42
CA ASN A 205 2.74 -7.22 17.85
C ASN A 205 1.66 -6.36 18.53
N ASN A 206 0.53 -6.13 17.87
CA ASN A 206 -0.57 -5.28 18.36
C ASN A 206 -0.20 -3.79 18.55
N SER A 207 0.86 -3.34 17.88
CA SER A 207 1.24 -1.94 17.81
C SER A 207 1.12 -1.42 16.38
N LEU A 208 0.63 -0.19 16.25
CA LEU A 208 0.72 0.61 15.04
C LEU A 208 1.88 1.57 15.20
N TYR A 209 2.76 1.57 14.23
CA TYR A 209 3.90 2.45 14.18
C TYR A 209 3.77 3.39 13.02
N THR A 210 3.92 4.68 13.29
CA THR A 210 3.78 5.72 12.27
C THR A 210 4.96 6.65 12.33
N LEU A 211 5.52 6.96 11.17
CA LEU A 211 6.53 8.00 11.07
C LEU A 211 5.87 9.34 10.77
N TYR A 212 6.23 10.35 11.55
CA TYR A 212 5.96 11.75 11.23
C TYR A 212 7.19 12.59 11.54
N ASP A 213 7.63 13.33 10.52
CA ASP A 213 8.88 14.07 10.51
C ASP A 213 10.10 13.21 10.91
N GLU A 214 10.72 13.48 12.05
CA GLU A 214 11.88 12.78 12.59
C GLU A 214 11.51 11.86 13.77
N PHE A 215 10.22 11.59 13.97
CA PHE A 215 9.74 10.79 15.08
C PHE A 215 8.99 9.55 14.62
N ILE A 216 9.28 8.42 15.27
CA ILE A 216 8.46 7.22 15.22
C ILE A 216 7.52 7.26 16.42
N TYR A 217 6.23 7.19 16.14
CA TYR A 217 5.18 7.08 17.15
C TYR A 217 4.68 5.65 17.18
N GLU A 218 4.55 5.09 18.37
CA GLU A 218 3.96 3.77 18.60
C GLU A 218 2.60 3.94 19.27
N TYR A 219 1.57 3.32 18.71
CA TYR A 219 0.22 3.27 19.24
C TYR A 219 -0.17 1.83 19.56
N ASP A 220 -0.88 1.64 20.66
CA ASP A 220 -1.56 0.38 20.95
C ASP A 220 -2.75 0.20 19.98
N LEU A 221 -2.84 -0.91 19.24
CA LEU A 221 -3.88 -1.09 18.22
C LEU A 221 -5.29 -1.36 18.77
N ASP A 222 -5.40 -1.82 20.02
CA ASP A 222 -6.70 -2.05 20.63
C ASP A 222 -7.31 -0.73 21.13
N THR A 223 -6.48 0.12 21.74
CA THR A 223 -6.91 1.34 22.41
C THR A 223 -6.61 2.62 21.63
N PHE A 224 -5.76 2.55 20.59
CA PHE A 224 -5.21 3.67 19.82
C PHE A 224 -4.56 4.75 20.67
N LYS A 225 -4.05 4.36 21.85
CA LYS A 225 -3.29 5.25 22.73
C LYS A 225 -1.83 5.22 22.35
N LEU A 226 -1.21 6.39 22.34
CA LEU A 226 0.23 6.53 22.16
C LEU A 226 0.96 5.79 23.30
N LYS A 227 1.80 4.82 22.95
CA LYS A 227 2.65 4.05 23.85
C LYS A 227 4.02 4.71 24.03
N SER A 228 4.64 5.12 22.93
CA SER A 228 5.99 5.69 22.92
C SER A 228 6.24 6.63 21.74
N ILE A 229 7.22 7.53 21.90
CA ILE A 229 7.77 8.37 20.83
C ILE A 229 9.27 8.17 20.82
N MET A 230 9.84 7.94 19.64
CA MET A 230 11.27 7.86 19.42
C MET A 230 11.72 8.92 18.43
N GLU A 231 12.72 9.70 18.81
CA GLU A 231 13.41 10.62 17.90
C GLU A 231 14.46 9.86 17.09
N ILE A 232 14.45 10.07 15.77
CA ILE A 232 15.47 9.60 14.86
C ILE A 232 16.44 10.76 14.65
N SER A 233 17.59 10.76 15.33
CA SER A 233 18.60 11.79 15.13
C SER A 233 19.30 11.61 13.77
N TYR A 234 19.16 12.60 12.88
CA TYR A 234 19.83 12.61 11.57
C TYR A 234 21.21 13.28 11.65
N GLY A 235 22.21 12.64 11.05
CA GLY A 235 23.32 13.38 10.44
C GLY A 235 22.82 14.08 9.18
N TYR A 236 23.20 15.34 8.97
CA TYR A 236 22.78 16.18 7.84
C TYR A 236 22.87 15.44 6.47
N TYR A 237 21.73 15.20 5.83
CA TYR A 237 21.64 14.77 4.42
C TYR A 237 20.57 15.57 3.66
N ASN A 238 20.78 15.76 2.36
CA ASN A 238 19.98 16.63 1.48
C ASN A 238 18.53 16.12 1.32
N GLU A 239 17.58 17.05 1.25
CA GLU A 239 16.11 16.89 1.35
C GLU A 239 15.46 15.79 0.47
N GLY A 240 16.10 15.33 -0.60
CA GLY A 240 15.59 14.24 -1.46
C GLY A 240 15.91 12.82 -0.99
N GLU A 241 16.99 12.62 -0.24
CA GLU A 241 17.37 11.29 0.31
C GLU A 241 16.77 11.05 1.70
N VAL A 242 16.33 12.11 2.37
CA VAL A 242 15.83 12.10 3.76
C VAL A 242 14.63 11.18 3.95
N ASP A 243 13.74 11.05 2.96
CA ASP A 243 12.54 10.22 3.07
C ASP A 243 12.84 8.70 2.96
N LEU A 244 13.84 8.33 2.15
CA LEU A 244 14.36 6.96 2.07
C LEU A 244 15.04 6.56 3.38
N TYR A 245 15.87 7.45 3.95
CA TYR A 245 16.53 7.20 5.24
C TYR A 245 15.55 7.15 6.42
N LYS A 246 14.46 7.92 6.36
CA LYS A 246 13.33 7.89 7.30
C LYS A 246 12.61 6.54 7.29
N LYS A 247 12.31 6.02 6.10
CA LYS A 247 11.74 4.68 5.88
C LYS A 247 12.72 3.58 6.31
N MET A 248 14.00 3.71 5.94
CA MET A 248 15.08 2.83 6.37
C MET A 248 15.31 2.88 7.89
N ALA A 249 15.14 4.03 8.55
CA ALA A 249 15.29 4.16 10.00
C ALA A 249 14.15 3.47 10.75
N MET A 250 12.91 3.57 10.27
CA MET A 250 11.80 2.74 10.74
C MET A 250 12.13 1.25 10.57
N LEU A 251 12.58 0.85 9.39
CA LEU A 251 12.90 -0.53 9.07
C LEU A 251 14.07 -1.09 9.89
N CYS A 252 15.15 -0.32 10.07
CA CYS A 252 16.28 -0.64 10.93
C CYS A 252 15.87 -0.70 12.40
N TYR A 253 14.96 0.16 12.84
CA TYR A 253 14.41 0.11 14.20
C TYR A 253 13.66 -1.21 14.45
N TYR A 254 12.77 -1.64 13.55
CA TYR A 254 12.06 -2.93 13.71
C TYR A 254 12.96 -4.15 13.55
N ALA A 255 13.93 -4.09 12.63
CA ALA A 255 14.89 -5.17 12.44
C ALA A 255 15.78 -5.43 13.68
N LEU A 256 15.96 -4.44 14.55
CA LEU A 256 16.90 -4.50 15.68
C LEU A 256 16.25 -4.52 17.06
N THR A 257 14.95 -4.21 17.16
CA THR A 257 14.23 -4.14 18.45
C THR A 257 13.13 -5.18 18.62
N GLY A 258 12.85 -5.98 17.58
CA GLY A 258 12.07 -7.22 17.67
C GLY A 258 12.91 -8.40 18.17
#